data_AF-A0ABD5TI52-F1
#
_entry.id   AF-A0ABD5TI52-F1
#
_cell.length_a   1.000
_cell.length_b   1.000
_cell.length_c   1.000
_cell.angle_alpha   90.00
_cell.angle_beta   90.00
_cell.angle_gamma   90.00
#
_symmetry.space_group_name_H-M   'P 1'
#
loop_
_entity.id
_entity.type
_entity.pdbx_description
1 polymer ?
#
loop_
_entity_poly.entity_id
_entity_poly.type
_entity_poly.pdbx_seq_one_letter_code
_entity_poly.pdbx_strand_id
1 'polypeptide(L)'
;MADKPQTGELFGIPYNFERPSVGRLLSSYWRPGEGMLVEKPFGIGYTLNLASWRSWLVLGVAGALLYQERASRAGDDDDDEASEPVEVIVDDD
;
A
#
# COMPACT_ATOMS: atom_id res chain seq x y z
N MET A 1 -11.88 35.01 -11.61
CA MET A 1 -11.56 33.57 -11.80
C MET A 1 -12.80 32.83 -11.36
N ALA A 2 -13.48 32.08 -12.23
CA ALA A 2 -14.61 31.27 -11.79
C ALA A 2 -14.06 30.19 -10.85
N ASP A 3 -14.49 30.21 -9.59
CA ASP A 3 -14.11 29.19 -8.61
C ASP A 3 -14.51 27.82 -9.14
N LYS A 4 -13.51 27.04 -9.56
CA LYS A 4 -13.71 25.67 -10.00
C LYS A 4 -14.01 24.85 -8.74
N PRO A 5 -15.03 23.96 -8.74
CA PRO A 5 -15.39 23.20 -7.56
C PRO A 5 -14.19 22.36 -7.10
N GLN A 6 -13.78 22.52 -5.84
CA GLN A 6 -12.63 21.82 -5.27
C GLN A 6 -12.94 20.36 -4.94
N THR A 7 -14.20 19.96 -4.97
CA THR A 7 -14.67 18.60 -4.73
C THR A 7 -15.66 18.18 -5.81
N GLY A 8 -15.79 16.89 -6.06
CA GLY A 8 -16.74 16.35 -7.03
C GLY A 8 -16.42 14.93 -7.43
N GLU A 9 -16.99 14.51 -8.56
CA GLU A 9 -16.80 13.18 -9.12
C GLU A 9 -16.43 13.30 -10.60
N LEU A 10 -15.45 12.52 -11.02
CA LEU A 10 -15.02 12.42 -12.41
C LEU A 10 -15.07 10.94 -12.84
N PHE A 11 -15.96 10.61 -13.78
CA PHE A 11 -16.15 9.24 -14.28
C PHE A 11 -16.44 8.18 -13.19
N GLY A 12 -17.23 8.48 -12.16
CA GLY A 12 -17.43 7.53 -11.05
C GLY A 12 -16.43 7.67 -9.91
N ILE A 13 -15.34 8.43 -10.11
CA ILE A 13 -14.22 8.50 -9.17
C ILE A 13 -14.29 9.83 -8.40
N PRO A 14 -14.38 9.80 -7.07
CA PRO A 14 -14.44 11.01 -6.26
C PRO A 14 -13.09 11.74 -6.27
N TYR A 15 -13.14 13.07 -6.22
CA TYR A 15 -11.97 13.91 -6.01
C TYR A 15 -12.24 14.99 -4.96
N ASN A 16 -11.19 15.32 -4.19
CA ASN A 16 -11.20 16.39 -3.21
C ASN A 16 -9.84 17.12 -3.20
N PHE A 17 -9.82 18.38 -3.57
CA PHE A 17 -8.64 19.25 -3.58
C PHE A 17 -8.71 20.35 -2.52
N GLU A 18 -9.58 20.21 -1.52
CA GLU A 18 -9.56 21.06 -0.33
C GLU A 18 -8.22 20.90 0.42
N ARG A 19 -7.85 21.91 1.21
CA ARG A 19 -6.60 21.84 2.00
C ARG A 19 -6.62 20.62 2.93
N PRO A 20 -5.58 19.78 2.89
CA PRO A 20 -5.53 18.60 3.74
C PRO A 20 -5.39 19.00 5.20
N SER A 21 -6.01 18.22 6.08
CA SER A 21 -5.80 18.32 7.53
C SER A 21 -5.53 16.93 8.10
N VAL A 22 -4.64 16.86 9.10
CA VAL A 22 -4.26 15.60 9.75
C VAL A 22 -5.48 14.90 10.33
N GLY A 23 -6.42 15.66 10.93
CA GLY A 23 -7.67 15.13 11.46
C GLY A 23 -8.56 14.49 10.39
N ARG A 24 -8.69 15.10 9.20
CA ARG A 24 -9.43 14.52 8.06
C ARG A 24 -8.74 13.28 7.51
N LEU A 25 -7.41 13.24 7.55
CA LEU A 25 -6.63 12.08 7.16
C LEU A 25 -6.96 10.87 8.05
N LEU A 26 -6.83 11.03 9.36
CA LEU A 26 -7.08 9.97 10.34
C LEU A 26 -8.54 9.52 10.33
N SER A 27 -9.48 10.46 10.23
CA SER A 27 -10.90 10.13 10.16
C SER A 27 -11.29 9.38 8.90
N SER A 28 -10.55 9.51 7.79
CA SER A 28 -10.79 8.70 6.58
C SER A 28 -10.38 7.24 6.76
N TYR A 29 -9.38 6.97 7.59
CA TYR A 29 -8.96 5.60 7.89
C TYR A 29 -9.88 4.93 8.91
N TRP A 30 -10.62 5.69 9.73
CA TRP A 30 -11.51 5.13 10.75
C TRP A 30 -12.95 5.67 10.63
N ARG A 31 -13.77 5.01 9.81
CA ARG A 31 -15.18 5.36 9.57
C ARG A 31 -16.13 4.22 9.95
N PRO A 32 -16.52 4.12 11.23
CA PRO A 32 -17.44 3.06 11.67
C PRO A 32 -18.80 3.19 10.97
N GLY A 33 -19.38 2.05 10.56
CA GLY A 33 -20.66 2.00 9.87
C GLY A 33 -20.60 2.19 8.35
N GLU A 34 -19.44 2.58 7.80
CA GLU A 34 -19.21 2.67 6.36
C GLU A 34 -18.57 1.38 5.79
N GLY A 35 -18.52 1.30 4.46
CA GLY A 35 -17.91 0.18 3.73
C GLY A 35 -16.39 0.09 3.89
N MET A 36 -15.79 -0.92 3.27
CA MET A 36 -14.33 -1.15 3.26
C MET A 36 -13.57 -0.08 2.47
N LEU A 37 -14.14 0.38 1.36
CA LEU A 37 -13.60 1.46 0.54
C LEU A 37 -14.40 2.73 0.81
N VAL A 38 -13.71 3.80 1.16
CA VAL A 38 -14.30 5.12 1.44
C VAL A 38 -13.59 6.17 0.61
N GLU A 39 -14.27 7.29 0.35
CA GLU A 39 -13.71 8.36 -0.46
C GLU A 39 -12.45 8.93 0.18
N LYS A 40 -11.42 9.20 -0.64
CA LYS A 40 -10.17 9.74 -0.14
C LYS A 40 -10.39 11.20 0.31
N PRO A 41 -9.91 11.60 1.50
CA PRO A 41 -10.19 12.93 2.04
C PRO A 41 -9.46 14.06 1.28
N PHE A 42 -8.47 13.73 0.46
CA PHE A 42 -7.75 14.63 -0.43
C PHE A 42 -7.17 13.84 -1.61
N GLY A 43 -7.07 14.46 -2.78
CA GLY A 43 -6.69 13.84 -4.05
C GLY A 43 -7.86 13.16 -4.74
N ILE A 44 -7.56 12.08 -5.47
CA ILE A 44 -8.51 11.38 -6.35
C ILE A 44 -8.62 9.92 -5.88
N GLY A 45 -9.84 9.39 -5.83
CA GLY A 45 -10.14 7.98 -5.59
C GLY A 45 -10.54 7.63 -4.17
N TYR A 46 -10.25 6.38 -3.79
CA TYR A 46 -10.70 5.76 -2.55
C TYR A 46 -9.54 5.43 -1.62
N THR A 47 -9.84 5.25 -0.34
CA THR A 47 -8.94 4.74 0.69
C THR A 47 -9.57 3.56 1.42
N LEU A 48 -8.75 2.85 2.20
CA LEU A 48 -9.17 1.70 2.98
C LEU A 48 -9.65 2.14 4.37
N ASN A 49 -10.87 1.75 4.74
CA ASN A 49 -11.46 2.03 6.04
C ASN A 49 -11.15 0.92 7.05
N LEU A 50 -10.24 1.20 7.99
CA LEU A 50 -9.83 0.27 9.05
C LEU A 50 -10.91 -0.02 10.08
N ALA A 51 -12.00 0.76 10.14
CA ALA A 51 -13.16 0.44 10.98
C ALA A 51 -13.99 -0.71 10.40
N SER A 52 -13.78 -1.07 9.12
CA SER A 52 -14.44 -2.23 8.50
C SER A 52 -13.65 -3.51 8.77
N TRP A 53 -14.32 -4.55 9.28
CA TRP A 53 -13.70 -5.86 9.52
C TRP A 53 -13.11 -6.49 8.24
N ARG A 54 -13.69 -6.19 7.07
CA ARG A 54 -13.21 -6.67 5.77
C ARG A 54 -11.83 -6.10 5.42
N SER A 55 -11.52 -4.88 5.86
CA SER A 55 -10.21 -4.27 5.67
C SER A 55 -9.12 -5.04 6.41
N TRP A 56 -9.42 -5.56 7.60
CA TRP A 56 -8.48 -6.41 8.35
C TRP A 56 -8.21 -7.74 7.66
N LEU A 57 -9.21 -8.31 6.98
CA LEU A 57 -9.00 -9.49 6.14
C LEU A 57 -8.03 -9.19 5.00
N VAL A 58 -8.23 -8.09 4.27
CA VAL A 58 -7.32 -7.66 3.19
C VAL A 58 -5.90 -7.44 3.71
N LEU A 59 -5.75 -6.74 4.83
CA LEU A 59 -4.44 -6.53 5.46
C LEU A 59 -3.81 -7.85 5.92
N GLY A 60 -4.59 -8.77 6.46
CA GLY A 60 -4.13 -10.10 6.85
C GLY A 60 -3.61 -10.91 5.66
N VAL A 61 -4.35 -10.91 4.54
CA VAL A 61 -3.92 -11.59 3.30
C VAL A 61 -2.67 -10.94 2.73
N ALA A 62 -2.63 -9.61 2.61
CA ALA A 62 -1.45 -8.89 2.14
C ALA A 62 -0.23 -9.15 3.04
N GLY A 63 -0.43 -9.20 4.36
CA GLY A 63 0.62 -9.54 5.32
C GLY A 63 1.11 -10.98 5.20
N ALA A 64 0.20 -11.95 5.00
CA ALA A 64 0.56 -13.34 4.77
C ALA A 64 1.36 -13.53 3.47
N LEU A 65 0.96 -12.87 2.39
CA LEU A 65 1.69 -12.86 1.12
C LEU A 65 3.07 -12.23 1.27
N LEU A 66 3.18 -11.11 2.00
CA LEU A 66 4.46 -10.47 2.28
C LEU A 66 5.38 -11.36 3.14
N TYR A 67 4.82 -12.09 4.10
CA TYR A 67 5.58 -13.05 4.89
C TYR A 67 6.08 -14.20 4.02
N GLN A 68 5.23 -14.74 3.14
CA GLN A 68 5.61 -15.78 2.18
C GLN A 68 6.74 -15.30 1.24
N GLU A 69 6.63 -14.10 0.67
CA GLU A 69 7.66 -13.52 -0.19
C GLU A 69 9.02 -13.44 0.52
N ARG A 70 9.03 -13.00 1.79
CA ARG A 70 10.26 -12.90 2.58
C ARG A 70 10.83 -14.26 2.95
N ALA A 71 9.97 -15.22 3.29
CA ALA A 71 10.39 -16.59 3.60
C ALA A 71 10.98 -17.30 2.37
N SER A 72 10.38 -17.12 1.20
CA SER A 72 10.92 -17.65 -0.06
C SER A 72 12.27 -17.04 -0.42
N ARG A 73 12.50 -15.75 -0.16
CA ARG A 73 13.82 -15.13 -0.35
C ARG A 73 14.87 -15.66 0.64
N ALA A 74 14.48 -15.91 1.89
CA ALA A 74 15.41 -16.41 2.91
C ALA A 74 15.78 -17.89 2.71
N GLY A 75 14.92 -18.70 2.09
CA GLY A 75 15.22 -20.09 1.75
C GLY A 75 16.16 -20.26 0.55
N ASP A 76 16.43 -19.19 -0.21
CA ASP A 76 17.36 -19.18 -1.34
C ASP A 76 18.83 -19.07 -0.83
N ASP A 77 19.06 -18.49 0.35
CA ASP A 77 20.39 -18.34 0.96
C ASP A 77 20.91 -19.64 1.62
N ASP A 78 20.04 -20.62 1.95
CA ASP A 78 20.43 -21.91 2.55
C ASP A 78 20.93 -22.93 1.49
N ASP A 79 20.65 -22.72 0.20
CA ASP A 79 21.15 -23.56 -0.91
C ASP A 79 22.56 -23.13 -1.41
N ASP A 80 23.12 -22.04 -0.87
CA ASP A 80 24.46 -21.53 -1.20
C ASP A 80 25.62 -22.23 -0.45
N GLU A 81 25.34 -23.16 0.47
CA GLU A 81 26.40 -24.01 1.07
C GLU A 81 26.95 -25.06 0.08
N ALA A 82 26.29 -25.25 -1.07
CA ALA A 82 26.75 -26.09 -2.18
C ALA A 82 27.50 -25.33 -3.29
N SER A 83 27.58 -24.00 -3.22
CA SER A 83 28.25 -23.14 -4.20
C SER A 83 29.55 -22.60 -3.60
N GLU A 84 30.59 -23.42 -3.60
CA GLU A 84 31.94 -23.00 -3.20
C GLU A 84 32.38 -21.74 -3.98
N PRO A 85 32.90 -20.69 -3.30
CA PRO A 85 33.31 -19.45 -3.97
C PRO A 85 34.41 -19.73 -5.00
N VAL A 86 34.13 -19.50 -6.28
CA VAL A 86 35.12 -19.70 -7.35
C VAL A 86 36.17 -18.59 -7.26
N GLU A 87 37.39 -18.96 -6.85
CA GLU A 87 38.54 -18.06 -6.78
C GLU A 87 39.00 -17.69 -8.20
N VAL A 88 38.77 -16.44 -8.60
CA VAL A 88 39.18 -15.92 -9.92
C VAL A 88 40.62 -15.42 -9.82
N ILE A 89 41.55 -16.15 -10.42
CA ILE A 89 42.93 -15.69 -10.62
C ILE A 89 42.93 -14.74 -11.81
N VAL A 90 43.33 -13.48 -11.59
CA VAL A 90 43.56 -12.50 -12.65
C VAL A 90 45.06 -12.52 -12.95
N ASP A 91 45.43 -12.98 -14.15
CA ASP A 91 46.80 -12.83 -14.64
C ASP A 91 46.99 -11.38 -15.12
N ASP A 92 47.90 -10.64 -14.47
CA ASP A 92 48.36 -9.30 -14.89
C ASP A 92 49.50 -9.46 -15.92
N ASP A 93 49.21 -9.17 -17.20
CA ASP A 93 50.18 -9.04 -18.31
C ASP A 93 50.68 -7.57 -18.44
#